data_AF-A0A7S0SGN5-F1
#
_entry.id   AF-A0A7S0SGN5-F1
#
_cell.length_a   1.000
_cell.length_b   1.000
_cell.length_c   1.000
_cell.angle_alpha   90.00
_cell.angle_beta   90.00
_cell.angle_gamma   90.00
#
_symmetry.space_group_name_H-M   'P 1'
#
loop_
_entity.id
_entity.type
_entity.pdbx_description
1 polymer ?
#
loop_
_entity_poly.entity_id
_entity_poly.type
_entity_poly.pdbx_seq_one_letter_code
_entity_poly.pdbx_strand_id
1 'polypeptide(L)'
;MPGGSDNKSRRRRPEEFGLFRAALSYEDNELTLERYRTLRLAAGLTSSRGVGEEEDSYLPVGSSYLQATSELLHVMLHCLKVAEKPAAAAIYADALLSARLVAELDTAAQLAAAARLQRAARLALPQAKYKFFDNAFRKAAMAQKRRAKKADVETRETNEVEPEFQPLNIAVLPVDVLDLVLARLGPHDLARASCVSRAWRELSHGEEEGGGFA
;
A
#
# COMPACT_ATOMS: atom_id res chain seq x y z
N MET A 1 -27.50 -6.16 43.11
CA MET A 1 -26.02 -6.12 42.98
C MET A 1 -25.65 -6.69 41.61
N PRO A 2 -24.60 -6.16 40.97
CA PRO A 2 -24.58 -5.56 39.61
C PRO A 2 -24.07 -6.53 38.54
N GLY A 3 -24.02 -6.25 37.24
CA GLY A 3 -24.28 -5.02 36.49
C GLY A 3 -24.23 -5.33 34.98
N GLY A 4 -25.10 -4.66 34.22
CA GLY A 4 -25.08 -4.69 32.77
C GLY A 4 -23.88 -3.90 32.25
N SER A 5 -22.94 -4.58 31.61
CA SER A 5 -21.85 -3.93 30.89
C SER A 5 -22.39 -3.37 29.58
N ASP A 6 -22.70 -2.08 29.58
CA ASP A 6 -22.89 -1.28 28.38
C ASP A 6 -21.71 -1.51 27.42
N ASN A 7 -21.98 -2.21 26.32
CA ASN A 7 -21.01 -2.41 25.25
C ASN A 7 -20.95 -1.12 24.42
N LYS A 8 -20.43 -0.05 25.01
CA LYS A 8 -20.16 1.22 24.34
C LYS A 8 -19.12 0.94 23.28
N SER A 9 -19.56 1.01 22.01
CA SER A 9 -18.71 1.05 20.82
C SER A 9 -17.49 1.91 21.11
N ARG A 10 -16.35 1.24 21.31
CA ARG A 10 -15.08 1.86 21.65
C ARG A 10 -14.68 2.66 20.43
N ARG A 11 -14.91 3.98 20.46
CA ARG A 11 -14.40 4.90 19.44
C ARG A 11 -12.89 4.64 19.34
N ARG A 12 -12.47 4.05 18.23
CA ARG A 12 -11.08 3.72 17.96
C ARG A 12 -10.26 4.99 18.07
N ARG A 13 -9.15 4.93 18.79
CA ARG A 13 -8.30 6.10 18.98
C ARG A 13 -7.68 6.47 17.63
N PRO A 14 -7.57 7.77 17.28
CA PRO A 14 -6.92 8.21 16.04
C PRO A 14 -5.50 7.64 15.89
N GLU A 15 -4.86 7.37 17.02
CA GLU A 15 -3.54 6.75 17.21
C GLU A 15 -3.41 5.35 16.61
N GLU A 16 -4.51 4.63 16.50
CA GLU A 16 -4.55 3.27 15.93
C GLU A 16 -4.50 3.28 14.39
N PHE A 17 -4.69 4.45 13.76
CA PHE A 17 -4.57 4.64 12.30
C PHE A 17 -3.24 5.33 11.95
N GLY A 18 -2.12 4.69 12.31
CA GLY A 18 -0.78 5.09 11.87
C GLY A 18 -0.55 6.59 11.98
N LEU A 19 -0.78 7.14 13.18
CA LEU A 19 -0.75 8.58 13.42
C LEU A 19 0.50 9.18 12.79
N PHE A 20 0.20 10.04 11.83
CA PHE A 20 1.11 10.97 11.19
C PHE A 20 2.19 11.45 12.14
N ARG A 21 3.43 11.04 11.88
CA ARG A 21 4.61 11.69 12.44
C ARG A 21 4.64 13.19 12.09
N ALA A 22 3.88 13.58 11.07
CA ALA A 22 3.54 14.95 10.70
C ALA A 22 2.29 15.48 11.40
N ALA A 23 2.10 15.22 12.70
CA ALA A 23 1.25 16.06 13.55
C ALA A 23 1.89 17.44 13.68
N LEU A 24 1.87 18.18 12.57
CA LEU A 24 2.25 19.57 12.54
C LEU A 24 1.16 20.29 13.33
N SER A 25 1.41 20.52 14.62
CA SER A 25 0.68 21.48 15.44
C SER A 25 0.31 22.69 14.58
N TYR A 26 -0.99 22.91 14.41
CA TYR A 26 -1.60 24.01 13.65
C TYR A 26 -1.24 25.40 14.21
N GLU A 27 -0.62 25.45 15.39
CA GLU A 27 -0.25 26.70 16.07
C GLU A 27 1.01 27.35 15.44
N ASP A 28 1.90 26.55 14.85
CA ASP A 28 3.09 27.04 14.13
C ASP A 28 2.84 26.97 12.61
N ASN A 29 2.40 28.11 12.06
CA ASN A 29 1.96 28.25 10.67
C ASN A 29 3.04 28.03 9.60
N GLU A 30 4.32 27.97 9.95
CA GLU A 30 5.42 27.78 9.00
C GLU A 30 6.11 26.43 9.17
N LEU A 31 6.27 25.70 8.07
CA LEU A 31 7.06 24.47 8.05
C LEU A 31 8.52 24.84 7.86
N THR A 32 9.31 24.82 8.94
CA THR A 32 10.75 25.00 8.91
C THR A 32 11.49 23.76 8.39
N LEU A 33 12.72 23.94 7.91
CA LEU A 33 13.58 22.89 7.39
C LEU A 33 13.93 21.88 8.48
N GLU A 34 14.18 22.34 9.70
CA GLU A 34 14.44 21.46 10.83
C GLU A 34 13.23 20.57 11.14
N ARG A 35 12.03 21.16 11.18
CA ARG A 35 10.77 20.43 11.37
C ARG A 35 10.48 19.46 10.23
N TYR A 36 10.84 19.81 9.01
CA TYR A 36 10.74 18.88 7.88
C TYR A 36 11.75 17.71 8.03
N ARG A 37 12.98 17.99 8.45
CA ARG A 37 14.03 16.97 8.61
C ARG A 37 13.73 15.95 9.71
N THR A 38 12.99 16.31 10.76
CA THR A 38 12.59 15.35 11.81
C THR A 38 11.66 14.25 11.28
N LEU A 39 10.95 14.48 10.17
CA LEU A 39 10.12 13.48 9.50
C LEU A 39 10.98 12.36 8.88
N ARG A 40 12.25 12.62 8.57
CA ARG A 40 13.21 11.66 7.99
C ARG A 40 12.69 10.94 6.73
N LEU A 41 11.90 11.64 5.90
CA LEU A 41 11.27 11.06 4.70
C LEU A 41 12.30 10.48 3.72
N ALA A 42 13.41 11.17 3.49
CA ALA A 42 14.50 10.68 2.64
C ALA A 42 15.00 9.29 3.04
N ALA A 43 15.17 9.02 4.33
CA ALA A 43 15.63 7.72 4.84
C ALA A 43 14.60 6.61 4.56
N GLY A 44 13.31 6.94 4.68
CA GLY A 44 12.24 6.00 4.36
C GLY A 44 12.06 5.74 2.87
N LEU A 45 12.35 6.74 2.02
CA LEU A 45 12.36 6.56 0.57
C LEU A 45 13.49 5.61 0.14
N THR A 46 14.68 5.71 0.74
CA THR A 46 15.83 4.87 0.38
C THR A 46 15.84 3.50 1.06
N SER A 47 14.97 3.26 2.05
CA SER A 47 14.86 1.96 2.75
C SER A 47 14.15 0.89 1.91
N SER A 48 14.21 0.96 0.58
CA SER A 48 13.49 0.06 -0.34
C SER A 48 14.03 -1.38 -0.35
N ARG A 49 15.17 -1.64 0.31
CA ARG A 49 15.63 -2.99 0.61
C ARG A 49 15.19 -3.39 2.00
N GLY A 50 13.96 -3.90 2.11
CA GLY A 50 13.61 -4.84 3.17
C GLY A 50 14.41 -6.12 2.95
N VAL A 51 15.71 -6.08 3.23
CA VAL A 51 16.52 -7.28 3.45
C VAL A 51 16.46 -7.52 4.93
N GLY A 52 15.94 -8.69 5.30
CA GLY A 52 16.26 -9.33 6.57
C GLY A 52 15.47 -8.81 7.75
N GLU A 53 14.64 -9.70 8.26
CA GLU A 53 14.56 -9.99 9.69
C GLU A 53 15.96 -9.91 10.33
N GLU A 54 16.40 -8.74 10.78
CA GLU A 54 17.49 -8.65 11.77
C GLU A 54 16.96 -7.89 12.98
N GLU A 55 16.50 -8.69 13.96
CA GLU A 55 16.36 -8.32 15.36
C GLU A 55 17.72 -7.87 15.90
N ASP A 56 18.06 -6.57 15.80
CA ASP A 56 18.93 -5.85 16.76
C ASP A 56 19.39 -4.48 16.22
N SER A 57 18.44 -3.70 15.68
CA SER A 57 18.70 -2.29 15.39
C SER A 57 17.69 -1.44 16.13
N TYR A 58 18.17 -0.65 17.10
CA TYR A 58 17.42 0.42 17.76
C TYR A 58 17.02 1.56 16.78
N LEU A 59 17.14 1.35 15.47
CA LEU A 59 16.51 2.20 14.47
C LEU A 59 15.02 1.85 14.42
N PRO A 60 14.12 2.85 14.37
CA PRO A 60 12.70 2.59 14.33
C PRO A 60 12.38 1.73 13.10
N VAL A 61 12.00 0.47 13.36
CA VAL A 61 11.41 -0.46 12.41
C VAL A 61 10.27 0.28 11.71
N GLY A 62 10.36 0.50 10.40
CA GLY A 62 9.16 0.80 9.62
C GLY A 62 9.13 2.04 8.75
N SER A 63 10.23 2.75 8.45
CA SER A 63 10.18 3.73 7.35
C SER A 63 10.22 3.01 5.99
N SER A 64 9.12 2.32 5.65
CA SER A 64 8.94 1.73 4.33
C SER A 64 8.76 2.84 3.29
N TYR A 65 9.19 2.58 2.06
CA TYR A 65 8.96 3.49 0.93
C TYR A 65 7.49 3.95 0.85
N LEU A 66 6.55 3.03 1.13
CA LEU A 66 5.11 3.30 1.15
C LEU A 66 4.73 4.40 2.14
N GLN A 67 5.19 4.29 3.38
CA GLN A 67 4.88 5.25 4.42
C GLN A 67 5.52 6.61 4.11
N ALA A 68 6.82 6.62 3.78
CA ALA A 68 7.52 7.86 3.46
C ALA A 68 6.89 8.61 2.27
N THR A 69 6.48 7.87 1.23
CA THR A 69 5.80 8.46 0.06
C THR A 69 4.41 9.00 0.40
N SER A 70 3.70 8.34 1.31
CA SER A 70 2.37 8.80 1.79
C SER A 70 2.49 10.05 2.66
N GLU A 71 3.44 10.08 3.58
CA GLU A 71 3.74 11.27 4.40
C GLU A 71 4.19 12.45 3.52
N LEU A 72 5.08 12.20 2.55
CA LEU A 72 5.53 13.22 1.60
C LEU A 72 4.36 13.79 0.78
N LEU A 73 3.42 12.95 0.34
CA LEU A 73 2.21 13.40 -0.34
C LEU A 73 1.41 14.38 0.53
N HIS A 74 1.24 14.07 1.81
CA HIS A 74 0.51 14.95 2.72
C HIS A 74 1.25 16.27 2.96
N VAL A 75 2.57 16.23 3.18
CA VAL A 75 3.39 17.44 3.32
C VAL A 75 3.31 18.30 2.05
N MET A 76 3.34 17.70 0.86
CA MET A 76 3.23 18.43 -0.40
C MET A 76 1.87 19.12 -0.57
N LEU A 77 0.77 18.43 -0.25
CA LEU A 77 -0.58 18.97 -0.45
C LEU A 77 -0.94 20.05 0.58
N HIS A 78 -0.50 19.91 1.82
CA HIS A 78 -0.96 20.76 2.93
C HIS A 78 0.08 21.77 3.39
N CYS A 79 1.37 21.46 3.28
CA CYS A 79 2.41 22.25 3.94
C CYS A 79 3.31 23.02 2.97
N LEU A 80 3.40 22.59 1.70
CA LEU A 80 4.32 23.22 0.73
C LEU A 80 4.05 24.72 0.51
N LYS A 81 2.78 25.16 0.61
CA LYS A 81 2.39 26.56 0.43
C LYS A 81 2.86 27.48 1.57
N VAL A 82 3.00 26.92 2.77
CA VAL A 82 3.40 27.62 4.00
C VAL A 82 4.81 27.22 4.45
N ALA A 83 5.52 26.46 3.62
CA ALA A 83 6.88 26.04 3.90
C ALA A 83 7.87 27.17 3.57
N GLU A 84 8.87 27.35 4.43
CA GLU A 84 9.97 28.24 4.10
C GLU A 84 10.73 27.76 2.86
N LYS A 85 11.41 28.68 2.17
CA LYS A 85 12.16 28.36 0.94
C LYS A 85 13.07 27.12 1.06
N PRO A 86 13.89 26.95 2.12
CA PRO A 86 14.73 25.77 2.23
C PRO A 86 13.93 24.48 2.51
N ALA A 87 12.85 24.54 3.30
CA ALA A 87 11.96 23.40 3.51
C ALA A 87 11.25 22.99 2.21
N ALA A 88 10.74 23.95 1.44
CA ALA A 88 10.14 23.70 0.12
C ALA A 88 11.15 23.09 -0.88
N ALA A 89 12.42 23.48 -0.79
CA ALA A 89 13.49 22.87 -1.58
C ALA A 89 13.76 21.41 -1.16
N ALA A 90 13.75 21.12 0.14
CA ALA A 90 13.92 19.77 0.67
C ALA A 90 12.74 18.85 0.29
N ILE A 91 11.49 19.34 0.42
CA ILE A 91 10.28 18.61 -0.04
C ILE A 91 10.40 18.25 -1.52
N TYR A 92 10.82 19.21 -2.35
CA TYR A 92 11.01 18.98 -3.78
C TYR A 92 12.13 17.97 -4.07
N ALA A 93 13.23 18.02 -3.32
CA ALA A 93 14.33 17.06 -3.46
C ALA A 93 13.87 15.63 -3.14
N ASP A 94 13.09 15.44 -2.06
CA ASP A 94 12.56 14.14 -1.68
C ASP A 94 11.49 13.64 -2.65
N ALA A 95 10.66 14.53 -3.22
CA ALA A 95 9.73 14.16 -4.29
C ALA A 95 10.50 13.65 -5.51
N LEU A 96 11.54 14.36 -5.92
CA LEU A 96 12.38 13.96 -7.04
C LEU A 96 13.11 12.64 -6.78
N LEU A 97 13.58 12.41 -5.55
CA LEU A 97 14.16 11.15 -5.12
C LEU A 97 13.14 10.01 -5.26
N SER A 98 11.93 10.18 -4.72
CA SER A 98 10.84 9.21 -4.82
C SER A 98 10.52 8.86 -6.28
N ALA A 99 10.48 9.86 -7.16
CA ALA A 99 10.25 9.66 -8.60
C ALA A 99 11.35 8.85 -9.29
N ARG A 100 12.62 9.02 -8.90
CA ARG A 100 13.75 8.26 -9.47
C ARG A 100 13.74 6.80 -9.02
N LEU A 101 13.34 6.56 -7.78
CA LEU A 101 13.28 5.21 -7.20
C LEU A 101 12.19 4.33 -7.80
N VAL A 102 11.25 4.90 -8.57
CA VAL A 102 10.20 4.12 -9.27
C VAL A 102 10.77 2.98 -10.11
N ALA A 103 11.98 3.15 -10.68
CA ALA A 103 12.67 2.13 -11.46
C ALA A 103 12.93 0.82 -10.67
N GLU A 104 13.10 0.95 -9.36
CA GLU A 104 13.53 -0.09 -8.43
C GLU A 104 12.36 -0.67 -7.63
N LEU A 105 11.15 -0.13 -7.75
CA LEU A 105 9.98 -0.63 -7.02
C LEU A 105 9.49 -1.95 -7.60
N ASP A 106 9.23 -2.91 -6.71
CA ASP A 106 8.80 -4.26 -7.07
C ASP A 106 7.32 -4.51 -6.77
N THR A 107 6.76 -3.84 -5.77
CA THR A 107 5.40 -4.12 -5.32
C THR A 107 4.36 -3.20 -5.96
N ALA A 108 3.18 -3.73 -6.25
CA ALA A 108 2.05 -2.96 -6.76
C ALA A 108 1.65 -1.82 -5.80
N ALA A 109 1.77 -2.05 -4.48
CA ALA A 109 1.49 -1.04 -3.47
C ALA A 109 2.45 0.16 -3.58
N GLN A 110 3.76 -0.08 -3.71
CA GLN A 110 4.77 0.98 -3.85
C GLN A 110 4.53 1.79 -5.13
N LEU A 111 4.24 1.11 -6.25
CA LEU A 111 3.90 1.77 -7.52
C LEU A 111 2.64 2.63 -7.40
N ALA A 112 1.60 2.13 -6.72
CA ALA A 112 0.37 2.89 -6.47
C ALA A 112 0.62 4.11 -5.57
N ALA A 113 1.50 4.01 -4.57
CA ALA A 113 1.92 5.16 -3.76
C ALA A 113 2.67 6.21 -4.59
N ALA A 114 3.62 5.79 -5.43
CA ALA A 114 4.35 6.68 -6.33
C ALA A 114 3.41 7.40 -7.32
N ALA A 115 2.41 6.72 -7.88
CA ALA A 115 1.40 7.32 -8.75
C ALA A 115 0.48 8.32 -8.03
N ARG A 116 0.18 8.10 -6.75
CA ARG A 116 -0.52 9.10 -5.90
C ARG A 116 0.36 10.33 -5.70
N LEU A 117 1.65 10.16 -5.41
CA LEU A 117 2.59 11.27 -5.28
C LEU A 117 2.72 12.08 -6.58
N GLN A 118 2.75 11.43 -7.74
CA GLN A 118 2.78 12.13 -9.04
C GLN A 118 1.56 13.05 -9.23
N ARG A 119 0.37 12.57 -8.85
CA ARG A 119 -0.87 13.39 -8.89
C ARG A 119 -0.81 14.55 -7.92
N ALA A 120 -0.33 14.33 -6.70
CA ALA A 120 -0.14 15.40 -5.72
C ALA A 120 0.89 16.44 -6.20
N ALA A 121 1.99 16.00 -6.80
CA ALA A 121 3.01 16.87 -7.37
C ALA A 121 2.45 17.78 -8.48
N ARG A 122 1.54 17.28 -9.31
CA ARG A 122 0.86 18.08 -10.34
C ARG A 122 0.02 19.22 -9.73
N LEU A 123 -0.56 19.00 -8.56
CA LEU A 123 -1.41 19.98 -7.88
C LEU A 123 -0.62 20.98 -7.05
N ALA A 124 0.51 20.55 -6.47
CA ALA A 124 1.26 21.32 -5.48
C ALA A 124 2.48 22.06 -6.06
N LEU A 125 3.18 21.49 -7.05
CA LEU A 125 4.43 22.06 -7.55
C LEU A 125 4.20 23.16 -8.60
N PRO A 126 5.08 24.19 -8.64
CA PRO A 126 5.14 25.11 -9.77
C PRO A 126 5.39 24.36 -11.10
N GLN A 127 4.79 24.83 -12.19
CA GLN A 127 4.78 24.14 -13.48
C GLN A 127 6.18 23.73 -13.99
N ALA A 128 7.19 24.58 -13.80
CA ALA A 128 8.57 24.26 -14.20
C ALA A 128 9.15 23.09 -13.40
N LYS A 129 8.96 23.09 -12.07
CA LYS A 129 9.39 21.99 -11.18
C LYS A 129 8.62 20.71 -11.46
N TYR A 130 7.30 20.81 -11.69
CA TYR A 130 6.47 19.67 -12.05
C TYR A 130 6.94 18.99 -13.35
N LYS A 131 7.23 19.75 -14.41
CA LYS A 131 7.74 19.18 -15.67
C LYS A 131 9.03 18.39 -15.47
N PHE A 132 9.96 18.91 -14.67
CA PHE A 132 11.21 18.22 -14.37
C PHE A 132 10.97 16.92 -13.58
N PHE A 133 10.13 17.00 -12.55
CA PHE A 133 9.70 15.85 -11.76
C PHE A 133 9.01 14.78 -12.64
N ASP A 134 8.07 15.18 -13.50
CA ASP A 134 7.30 14.27 -14.36
C ASP A 134 8.19 13.57 -15.38
N ASN A 135 9.19 14.27 -15.93
CA ASN A 135 10.20 13.67 -16.81
C ASN A 135 11.02 12.59 -16.07
N ALA A 136 11.44 12.87 -14.84
CA ALA A 136 12.17 11.90 -14.01
C ALA A 136 11.29 10.68 -13.70
N PHE A 137 10.04 10.90 -13.29
CA PHE A 137 9.07 9.86 -13.00
C PHE A 137 8.82 8.95 -14.22
N ARG A 138 8.54 9.54 -15.38
CA ARG A 138 8.29 8.78 -16.63
C ARG A 138 9.51 7.95 -17.04
N LYS A 139 10.72 8.54 -16.94
CA LYS A 139 11.96 7.82 -17.24
C LYS A 139 12.14 6.61 -16.33
N ALA A 140 11.90 6.77 -15.03
CA ALA A 140 11.98 5.69 -14.05
C ALA A 140 10.88 4.63 -14.26
N ALA A 141 9.64 5.04 -14.53
CA ALA A 141 8.54 4.13 -14.84
C ALA A 141 8.77 3.30 -16.11
N MET A 142 9.37 3.89 -17.15
CA MET A 142 9.79 3.15 -18.35
C MET A 142 10.89 2.13 -18.02
N ALA A 143 11.85 2.48 -17.17
CA ALA A 143 12.88 1.55 -16.72
C ALA A 143 12.29 0.40 -15.91
N GLN A 144 11.35 0.68 -15.00
CA GLN A 144 10.60 -0.32 -14.23
C GLN A 144 9.86 -1.29 -15.15
N LYS A 145 9.12 -0.79 -16.14
CA LYS A 145 8.40 -1.62 -17.11
C LYS A 145 9.35 -2.49 -17.95
N ARG A 146 10.50 -1.97 -18.36
CA ARG A 146 11.53 -2.73 -19.08
C ARG A 146 12.11 -3.85 -18.20
N ARG A 147 12.38 -3.56 -16.92
CA ARG A 147 12.88 -4.55 -15.95
C ARG A 147 11.86 -5.66 -15.72
N ALA A 148 10.59 -5.29 -15.49
CA ALA A 148 9.51 -6.25 -15.32
C ALA A 148 9.34 -7.17 -16.55
N LYS A 149 9.41 -6.61 -17.76
CA LYS A 149 9.36 -7.42 -19.00
C LYS A 149 10.57 -8.35 -19.13
N LYS A 150 11.77 -7.91 -18.77
CA LYS A 150 12.97 -8.76 -18.81
C LYS A 150 12.84 -9.93 -17.84
N ALA A 151 12.36 -9.68 -16.62
CA ALA A 151 12.11 -10.73 -15.63
C ALA A 151 11.07 -11.75 -16.12
N ASP A 152 10.02 -11.31 -16.81
CA ASP A 152 8.99 -12.19 -17.39
C ASP A 152 9.56 -13.10 -18.50
N VAL A 153 10.42 -12.56 -19.37
CA VAL A 153 11.11 -13.34 -20.43
C VAL A 153 12.08 -14.35 -19.82
N GLU A 154 12.87 -13.94 -18.82
CA GLU A 154 13.83 -14.82 -18.13
C GLU A 154 13.12 -15.97 -17.39
N THR A 155 11.98 -15.69 -16.75
CA THR A 155 11.13 -16.72 -16.12
C THR A 155 10.54 -17.69 -17.14
N ARG A 156 10.33 -17.24 -18.38
CA ARG A 156 9.80 -18.08 -19.47
C ARG A 156 10.88 -18.96 -20.11
N GLU A 157 12.12 -18.49 -20.17
CA GLU A 157 13.27 -19.25 -20.71
C GLU A 157 13.81 -20.29 -19.72
N THR A 158 13.70 -20.07 -18.40
CA THR A 158 14.10 -21.07 -17.39
C THR A 158 13.06 -22.15 -17.13
N ASN A 159 11.80 -21.97 -17.58
CA ASN A 159 10.71 -22.91 -17.38
C ASN A 159 10.53 -23.94 -18.52
N GLU A 160 11.49 -24.09 -19.45
CA GLU A 160 11.43 -25.17 -20.46
C GLU A 160 11.73 -26.58 -19.89
N VAL A 161 11.95 -26.73 -18.58
CA VAL A 161 11.99 -28.03 -17.89
C VAL A 161 11.26 -27.94 -16.53
N GLU A 162 9.94 -27.73 -16.52
CA GLU A 162 9.03 -28.26 -15.49
C GLU A 162 7.56 -28.01 -15.92
N PRO A 163 6.62 -28.93 -15.66
CA PRO A 163 5.26 -28.79 -16.13
C PRO A 163 4.59 -27.60 -15.44
N GLU A 164 4.02 -26.69 -16.25
CA GLU A 164 3.23 -25.55 -15.81
C GLU A 164 2.18 -25.98 -14.78
N PHE A 165 2.38 -25.64 -13.50
CA PHE A 165 1.27 -25.53 -12.56
C PHE A 165 0.42 -24.33 -12.98
N GLN A 166 -0.43 -24.54 -13.99
CA GLN A 166 -1.59 -23.69 -14.20
C GLN A 166 -2.39 -23.72 -12.89
N PRO A 167 -2.77 -22.57 -12.31
CA PRO A 167 -3.66 -22.60 -11.15
C PRO A 167 -4.91 -23.36 -11.58
N LEU A 168 -5.10 -24.55 -10.98
CA LEU A 168 -6.29 -25.37 -11.20
C LEU A 168 -7.50 -24.46 -11.04
N ASN A 169 -8.25 -24.31 -12.11
CA ASN A 169 -9.51 -23.59 -12.06
C ASN A 169 -10.34 -24.25 -10.95
N ILE A 170 -10.63 -23.53 -9.87
CA ILE A 170 -11.34 -24.08 -8.71
C ILE A 170 -12.72 -24.63 -9.12
N ALA A 171 -13.28 -24.20 -10.26
CA ALA A 171 -14.48 -24.81 -10.84
C ALA A 171 -14.32 -26.30 -11.25
N VAL A 172 -13.10 -26.84 -11.20
CA VAL A 172 -12.76 -28.25 -11.50
C VAL A 172 -12.69 -29.09 -10.22
N LEU A 173 -12.73 -28.46 -9.03
CA LEU A 173 -12.76 -29.21 -7.78
C LEU A 173 -14.10 -29.95 -7.61
N PRO A 174 -14.08 -31.21 -7.14
CA PRO A 174 -15.28 -31.90 -6.69
C PRO A 174 -16.06 -31.09 -5.66
N VAL A 175 -17.39 -31.18 -5.71
CA VAL A 175 -18.31 -30.35 -4.90
C VAL A 175 -18.07 -30.55 -3.40
N ASP A 176 -17.80 -31.78 -2.97
CA ASP A 176 -17.48 -32.16 -1.59
C ASP A 176 -16.20 -31.48 -1.06
N VAL A 177 -15.19 -31.27 -1.92
CA VAL A 177 -13.98 -30.54 -1.54
C VAL A 177 -14.26 -29.04 -1.41
N LEU A 178 -15.14 -28.51 -2.28
CA LEU A 178 -15.52 -27.10 -2.24
C LEU A 178 -16.34 -26.78 -0.97
N ASP A 179 -17.22 -27.69 -0.56
CA ASP A 179 -18.00 -27.57 0.68
C ASP A 179 -17.10 -27.53 1.93
N LEU A 180 -16.06 -28.39 1.97
CA LEU A 180 -15.08 -28.39 3.07
C LEU A 180 -14.31 -27.06 3.18
N VAL A 181 -14.02 -26.42 2.05
CA VAL A 181 -13.35 -25.12 2.02
C VAL A 181 -14.29 -24.02 2.50
N LEU A 182 -15.53 -24.01 2.00
CA LEU A 182 -16.55 -23.02 2.38
C LEU A 182 -16.93 -23.11 3.86
N ALA A 183 -17.00 -24.33 4.42
CA ALA A 183 -17.28 -24.57 5.84
C ALA A 183 -16.23 -23.97 6.80
N ARG A 184 -15.01 -23.69 6.32
CA ARG A 184 -13.94 -23.07 7.11
C ARG A 184 -13.86 -21.55 6.96
N LEU A 185 -14.66 -20.96 6.08
CA LEU A 185 -14.68 -19.51 5.88
C LEU A 185 -15.58 -18.83 6.91
N GLY A 186 -15.15 -17.65 7.37
CA GLY A 186 -15.98 -16.80 8.21
C GLY A 186 -17.16 -16.21 7.41
N PRO A 187 -18.20 -15.70 8.09
CA PRO A 187 -19.42 -15.20 7.44
C PRO A 187 -19.15 -14.05 6.45
N HIS A 188 -18.14 -13.23 6.73
CA HIS A 188 -17.72 -12.15 5.83
C HIS A 188 -17.07 -12.67 4.55
N ASP A 189 -16.28 -13.74 4.64
CA ASP A 189 -15.57 -14.30 3.50
C ASP A 189 -16.48 -15.20 2.65
N LEU A 190 -17.46 -15.87 3.28
CA LEU A 190 -18.58 -16.54 2.62
C LEU A 190 -19.40 -15.58 1.74
N ALA A 191 -19.73 -14.39 2.24
CA ALA A 191 -20.44 -13.38 1.47
C ALA A 191 -19.65 -12.86 0.25
N ARG A 192 -18.31 -12.90 0.32
CA ARG A 192 -17.44 -12.55 -0.82
C ARG A 192 -17.33 -13.69 -1.81
N ALA A 193 -17.22 -14.91 -1.30
CA ALA A 193 -17.18 -16.15 -2.06
C ALA A 193 -18.45 -16.34 -2.92
N SER A 194 -19.63 -15.98 -2.40
CA SER A 194 -20.92 -16.04 -3.13
C SER A 194 -21.02 -15.12 -4.35
N CYS A 195 -20.10 -14.15 -4.47
CA CYS A 195 -20.02 -13.23 -5.60
C CYS A 195 -19.14 -13.76 -6.75
N VAL A 196 -18.40 -14.86 -6.55
CA VAL A 196 -17.39 -15.35 -7.51
C VAL A 196 -18.04 -16.07 -8.70
N SER A 197 -19.07 -16.89 -8.46
CA SER A 197 -19.83 -17.57 -9.52
C SER A 197 -21.19 -18.05 -9.02
N ARG A 198 -22.08 -18.49 -9.93
CA ARG A 198 -23.38 -19.07 -9.55
C ARG A 198 -23.25 -20.33 -8.69
N ALA A 199 -22.32 -21.22 -9.04
CA ALA A 199 -22.07 -22.44 -8.27
C ALA A 199 -21.67 -22.14 -6.80
N TRP A 200 -20.83 -21.12 -6.58
CA TRP A 200 -20.42 -20.71 -5.25
C TRP A 200 -21.55 -20.03 -4.46
N ARG A 201 -22.46 -19.36 -5.14
CA ARG A 201 -23.66 -18.80 -4.53
C ARG A 201 -24.58 -19.91 -4.02
N GLU A 202 -24.80 -20.95 -4.82
CA GLU A 202 -25.65 -22.08 -4.44
C GLU A 202 -25.06 -22.83 -3.22
N LEU A 203 -23.74 -23.05 -3.18
CA LEU A 203 -23.08 -23.73 -2.06
C LEU A 203 -22.92 -22.87 -0.80
N SER A 204 -22.84 -21.54 -0.93
CA SER A 204 -22.85 -20.65 0.24
C SER A 204 -24.25 -20.43 0.86
N HIS A 205 -25.30 -20.91 0.19
CA HIS A 205 -26.69 -20.80 0.62
C HIS A 205 -27.36 -22.16 0.96
N GLY A 206 -26.70 -23.32 0.76
CA GLY A 206 -27.13 -24.61 1.31
C GLY A 206 -26.42 -24.89 2.64
N GLU A 207 -27.05 -25.22 3.76
CA GLU A 207 -28.27 -25.99 4.01
C GLU A 207 -29.22 -25.28 5.00
N GLU A 208 -30.38 -24.80 4.53
CA GLU A 208 -31.56 -24.54 5.41
C GLU A 208 -32.78 -25.40 5.03
N GLU A 209 -32.61 -26.44 4.21
CA GLU A 209 -33.68 -27.39 3.88
C GLU A 209 -33.37 -28.79 4.43
N GLY A 210 -33.69 -29.02 5.70
CA GLY A 210 -33.54 -30.34 6.33
C GLY A 210 -33.99 -30.46 7.79
N GLY A 211 -34.76 -29.50 8.32
CA GLY A 211 -35.26 -29.51 9.70
C GLY A 211 -36.78 -29.69 9.79
N GLY A 212 -37.35 -30.60 8.98
CA GLY A 212 -38.75 -31.00 9.08
C GLY A 212 -38.92 -32.07 10.14
N PHE A 213 -39.41 -31.67 11.31
CA PHE A 213 -39.93 -32.57 12.35
C PHE A 213 -40.94 -33.56 11.74
N ALA A 214 -40.67 -34.85 11.91
CA ALA A 214 -41.66 -35.91 12.03
C ALA A 214 -41.21 -36.87 13.14
#